data_AF-A0A9E3D5N8-F1
#
_entry.id   AF-A0A9E3D5N8-F1
#
_cell.length_a   1.000
_cell.length_b   1.000
_cell.length_c   1.000
_cell.angle_alpha   90.00
_cell.angle_beta   90.00
_cell.angle_gamma   90.00
#
_symmetry.space_group_name_H-M   'P 1'
#
loop_
_entity.id
_entity.type
_entity.pdbx_description
1 polymer ?
#
loop_
_entity_poly.entity_id
_entity_poly.type
_entity_poly.pdbx_seq_one_letter_code
_entity_poly.pdbx_strand_id
1 'polypeptide(L)'
;MRYIQRRAAEHDSRIIITIGQLVLFSTQTGDAWLLDPADRLAARLARDGESEPVHIEETDTTFAIAWKGRYRIEGPSFIYSDDETGRTSTILGYPTDKLTRQLD
;
A
#
# COMPACT_ATOMS: atom_id res chain seq x y z
N MET A 1 -2.06 0.58 -12.48
CA MET A 1 -0.77 0.26 -11.80
C MET A 1 0.42 1.15 -12.20
N ARG A 2 0.83 1.23 -13.47
CA ARG A 2 2.11 1.89 -13.87
C ARG A 2 2.33 3.33 -13.38
N TYR A 3 1.27 4.09 -13.13
CA TYR A 3 1.38 5.47 -12.66
C TYR A 3 1.97 5.59 -11.24
N ILE A 4 1.52 4.76 -10.28
CA ILE A 4 1.98 4.86 -8.88
C ILE A 4 3.39 4.31 -8.68
N GLN A 5 3.73 3.23 -9.40
CA GLN A 5 5.08 2.67 -9.43
C GLN A 5 6.08 3.70 -9.96
N ARG A 6 5.71 4.41 -11.04
CA ARG A 6 6.52 5.52 -11.56
C ARG A 6 6.67 6.66 -10.53
N ARG A 7 5.62 7.00 -9.78
CA ARG A 7 5.67 8.04 -8.74
C ARG A 7 6.53 7.65 -7.54
N ALA A 8 6.53 6.37 -7.16
CA ALA A 8 7.41 5.82 -6.13
C ALA A 8 8.87 5.93 -6.55
N ALA A 9 9.19 5.59 -7.81
CA ALA A 9 10.52 5.75 -8.38
C ALA A 9 10.95 7.23 -8.48
N GLU A 10 10.00 8.15 -8.62
CA GLU A 10 10.25 9.61 -8.64
C GLU A 10 10.39 10.22 -7.22
N HIS A 11 10.26 9.43 -6.14
CA HIS A 11 10.19 9.92 -4.74
C HIS A 11 9.13 11.00 -4.49
N ASP A 12 8.14 11.09 -5.36
CA ASP A 12 7.07 12.10 -5.30
C ASP A 12 6.02 11.65 -4.28
N SER A 13 6.20 12.09 -3.04
CA SER A 13 5.32 11.80 -1.91
C SER A 13 4.07 12.67 -1.98
N ARG A 14 3.06 12.31 -2.78
CA ARG A 14 1.88 13.18 -2.86
C ARG A 14 0.56 12.62 -3.34
N ILE A 15 0.42 11.31 -3.49
CA ILE A 15 -0.79 10.81 -4.15
C ILE A 15 -1.45 9.76 -3.29
N ILE A 16 -2.45 10.20 -2.54
CA ILE A 16 -3.49 9.33 -1.99
C ILE A 16 -4.61 9.34 -3.02
N ILE A 17 -4.74 8.27 -3.79
CA ILE A 17 -5.89 8.07 -4.68
C ILE A 17 -6.79 7.02 -4.04
N THR A 18 -8.04 7.37 -3.82
CA THR A 18 -9.10 6.41 -3.53
C THR A 18 -9.65 5.90 -4.86
N ILE A 19 -9.52 4.59 -5.13
CA ILE A 19 -10.20 3.93 -6.27
C ILE A 19 -11.30 3.06 -5.66
N GLY A 20 -12.54 3.56 -5.70
CA GLY A 20 -13.61 2.96 -4.91
C GLY A 20 -13.28 3.02 -3.42
N GLN A 21 -13.17 1.86 -2.78
CA GLN A 21 -12.84 1.74 -1.35
C GLN A 21 -11.35 1.49 -1.09
N LEU A 22 -10.54 1.28 -2.14
CA LEU A 22 -9.11 1.00 -1.99
C LEU A 22 -8.30 2.29 -1.89
N VAL A 23 -7.29 2.29 -1.03
CA VAL A 23 -6.37 3.41 -0.84
C VAL A 23 -5.02 3.09 -1.47
N LEU A 24 -4.58 3.94 -2.38
CA LEU A 24 -3.28 3.85 -3.03
C LEU A 24 -2.40 5.00 -2.58
N PHE A 25 -1.19 4.72 -2.07
CA PHE A 25 -0.25 5.76 -1.70
C PHE A 25 1.22 5.40 -2.00
N SER A 26 2.03 6.45 -2.21
CA SER A 26 3.49 6.38 -2.26
C SER A 26 4.09 7.19 -1.12
N THR A 27 5.33 6.86 -0.77
CA THR A 27 6.07 7.45 0.34
C THR A 27 7.38 8.05 -0.15
N GLN A 28 7.94 8.97 0.63
CA GLN A 28 9.21 9.62 0.31
C GLN A 28 10.40 8.63 0.34
N THR A 29 10.26 7.53 1.09
CA THR A 29 11.23 6.43 1.13
C THR A 29 11.25 5.60 -0.16
N GLY A 30 10.32 5.84 -1.09
CA GLY A 30 10.22 5.11 -2.35
C GLY A 30 9.31 3.88 -2.29
N ASP A 31 8.63 3.66 -1.17
CA ASP A 31 7.66 2.57 -1.06
C ASP A 31 6.29 3.00 -1.61
N ALA A 32 5.57 2.05 -2.21
CA ALA A 32 4.19 2.23 -2.61
C ALA A 32 3.33 1.06 -2.18
N TRP A 33 2.09 1.38 -1.81
CA TRP A 33 1.16 0.45 -1.19
C TRP A 33 -0.24 0.63 -1.75
N LEU A 34 -0.93 -0.49 -1.94
CA LEU A 34 -2.37 -0.57 -2.09
C LEU A 34 -2.94 -1.14 -0.79
N LEU A 35 -3.95 -0.50 -0.24
CA LEU A 35 -4.63 -0.91 0.99
C LEU A 35 -6.12 -1.15 0.74
N ASP A 36 -6.64 -2.16 1.42
CA ASP A 36 -8.07 -2.32 1.67
C ASP A 36 -8.38 -1.90 3.12
N PRO A 37 -9.05 -0.76 3.35
CA PRO A 37 -9.42 -0.31 4.68
C PRO A 37 -10.45 -1.22 5.38
N ALA A 38 -11.38 -1.82 4.62
CA ALA A 38 -12.47 -2.60 5.18
C ALA A 38 -11.96 -3.87 5.88
N ASP A 39 -11.02 -4.57 5.22
CA ASP A 39 -10.46 -5.82 5.73
C ASP A 39 -9.03 -5.66 6.31
N ARG A 40 -8.50 -4.43 6.30
CA ARG A 40 -7.12 -4.09 6.73
C ARG A 40 -6.04 -4.87 5.97
N LEU A 41 -6.26 -5.05 4.67
CA LEU A 41 -5.34 -5.78 3.78
C LEU A 41 -4.36 -4.81 3.13
N ALA A 42 -3.17 -5.31 2.84
CA ALA A 42 -2.11 -4.54 2.19
C ALA A 42 -1.40 -5.36 1.11
N ALA A 43 -1.14 -4.69 -0.01
CA ALA A 43 -0.27 -5.19 -1.07
C ALA A 43 0.80 -4.13 -1.35
N ARG A 44 2.07 -4.53 -1.19
CA ARG A 44 3.20 -3.66 -1.54
C ARG A 44 3.38 -3.67 -3.06
N LEU A 45 3.51 -2.48 -3.64
CA LEU A 45 3.61 -2.25 -5.08
C LEU A 45 5.01 -1.80 -5.50
N ALA A 46 5.72 -1.18 -4.57
CA ALA A 46 7.12 -0.82 -4.71
C ALA A 46 7.78 -0.80 -3.34
N ARG A 47 9.07 -1.10 -3.32
CA ARG A 47 9.92 -1.04 -2.15
C ARG A 47 11.22 -0.31 -2.50
N ASP A 48 11.58 0.70 -1.71
CA ASP A 48 12.81 1.46 -1.91
C ASP A 48 12.97 2.00 -3.37
N GLY A 49 11.85 2.35 -4.02
CA GLY A 49 11.78 2.82 -5.40
C GLY A 49 11.71 1.73 -6.48
N GLU A 50 11.94 0.46 -6.12
CA GLU A 50 11.84 -0.68 -7.03
C GLU A 50 10.42 -1.23 -7.08
N SER A 51 9.89 -1.45 -8.29
CA SER A 51 8.54 -2.00 -8.46
C SER A 51 8.48 -3.47 -8.05
N GLU A 52 7.52 -3.81 -7.20
CA GLU A 52 7.21 -5.20 -6.84
C GLU A 52 6.03 -5.72 -7.69
N PRO A 53 6.04 -6.99 -8.12
CA PRO A 53 4.93 -7.58 -8.85
C PRO A 53 3.73 -7.74 -7.93
N VAL A 54 2.61 -7.10 -8.29
CA VAL A 54 1.31 -7.37 -7.68
C VAL A 54 0.48 -8.20 -8.66
N HIS A 55 -0.07 -9.32 -8.18
CA HIS A 55 -0.96 -10.15 -8.98
C HIS A 55 -2.37 -9.60 -8.87
N ILE A 56 -2.91 -9.12 -9.99
CA ILE A 56 -4.29 -8.68 -10.12
C ILE A 56 -4.92 -9.58 -11.17
N GLU A 57 -5.91 -10.36 -10.75
CA GLU A 57 -6.74 -11.12 -11.67
C GLU A 57 -7.95 -10.28 -12.02
N GLU A 58 -8.15 -9.99 -13.30
CA GLU A 58 -9.31 -9.28 -13.81
C GLU A 58 -10.18 -10.26 -14.59
N THR A 59 -11.48 -10.28 -14.27
CA THR A 59 -12.53 -10.85 -15.12
C THR A 59 -13.34 -9.70 -15.72
N ASP A 60 -14.25 -10.01 -16.65
CA ASP A 60 -15.08 -9.00 -17.33
C ASP A 60 -15.89 -8.08 -16.40
N THR A 61 -16.08 -8.46 -15.13
CA THR A 61 -16.89 -7.71 -14.15
C THR A 61 -16.26 -7.53 -12.77
N THR A 62 -15.14 -8.21 -12.47
CA THR A 62 -14.52 -8.19 -11.15
C THR A 62 -13.00 -8.21 -11.25
N PHE A 63 -12.34 -7.54 -10.31
CA PHE A 63 -10.90 -7.65 -10.11
C PHE A 63 -10.63 -8.27 -8.74
N ALA A 64 -9.71 -9.22 -8.68
CA ALA A 64 -9.18 -9.81 -7.46
C ALA A 64 -7.73 -9.38 -7.29
N ILE A 65 -7.41 -8.84 -6.13
CA ILE A 65 -6.04 -8.48 -5.74
C ILE A 65 -5.53 -9.59 -4.83
N ALA A 66 -4.38 -10.18 -5.17
CA ALA A 66 -3.69 -11.08 -4.27
C ALA A 66 -3.04 -10.28 -3.15
N TRP A 67 -3.79 -10.05 -2.07
CA TRP A 67 -3.29 -9.39 -0.85
C TRP A 67 -2.18 -10.25 -0.24
N LYS A 68 -1.02 -9.62 0.02
CA LYS A 68 0.16 -10.31 0.55
C LYS A 68 0.27 -10.26 2.07
N GLY A 69 -0.57 -9.45 2.70
CA GLY A 69 -0.58 -9.33 4.14
C GLY A 69 -1.59 -8.35 4.66
N ARG A 70 -1.45 -8.05 5.95
CA ARG A 70 -2.30 -7.14 6.70
C ARG A 70 -1.51 -5.95 7.19
N TYR A 71 -2.19 -4.83 7.39
CA TYR A 71 -1.57 -3.65 8.00
C TYR A 71 -2.30 -3.18 9.25
N ARG A 72 -1.57 -2.41 10.05
CA ARG A 72 -2.11 -1.60 11.14
C ARG A 72 -1.32 -0.31 11.23
N ILE A 73 -1.99 0.75 11.64
CA ILE A 73 -1.35 2.01 11.98
C ILE A 73 -1.41 2.17 13.50
N GLU A 74 -0.25 2.36 14.11
CA GLU A 74 -0.10 2.60 15.55
C GLU A 74 0.72 3.89 15.74
N GLY A 75 0.03 5.03 15.88
CA GLY A 75 0.66 6.35 15.96
C GLY A 75 1.52 6.64 14.72
N PRO A 76 2.84 6.89 14.87
CA PRO A 76 3.73 7.16 13.74
C PRO A 76 4.14 5.90 12.95
N SER A 77 3.72 4.72 13.41
CA SER A 77 4.17 3.43 12.89
C SER A 77 3.16 2.83 11.91
N PHE A 78 3.63 2.48 10.72
CA PHE A 78 2.93 1.59 9.80
C PHE A 78 3.45 0.16 10.01
N ILE A 79 2.60 -0.74 10.49
CA ILE A 79 2.96 -2.13 10.77
C ILE A 79 2.40 -2.99 9.65
N TYR A 80 3.25 -3.75 8.98
CA TYR A 80 2.87 -4.71 7.94
C TYR A 80 3.21 -6.13 8.40
N SER A 81 2.24 -7.04 8.32
CA SER A 81 2.40 -8.47 8.57
C SER A 81 2.22 -9.22 7.26
N ASP A 82 3.27 -9.89 6.80
CA ASP A 82 3.28 -10.66 5.56
C ASP A 82 2.70 -12.06 5.83
N ASP A 83 1.63 -12.42 5.13
CA ASP A 83 0.89 -13.66 5.39
C ASP A 83 1.62 -14.90 4.85
N GLU A 84 2.49 -14.72 3.84
CA GLU A 84 3.25 -15.82 3.22
C GLU A 84 4.46 -16.23 4.08
N THR A 85 5.17 -15.24 4.62
CA THR A 85 6.39 -15.45 5.41
C THR A 85 6.16 -15.41 6.92
N GLY A 86 5.01 -14.89 7.38
CA GLY A 86 4.73 -14.59 8.78
C GLY A 86 5.54 -13.42 9.35
N ARG A 87 6.33 -12.73 8.52
CA ARG A 87 7.21 -11.65 8.97
C ARG A 87 6.40 -10.38 9.25
N THR A 88 6.64 -9.79 10.41
CA THR A 88 6.12 -8.46 10.76
C THR A 88 7.21 -7.40 10.62
N SER A 89 6.88 -6.27 9.98
CA SER A 89 7.76 -5.12 9.82
C SER A 89 7.09 -3.86 10.37
N THR A 90 7.83 -3.10 11.18
CA THR A 90 7.42 -1.76 11.63
C THR A 90 8.14 -0.72 10.79
N ILE A 91 7.38 0.13 10.11
CA ILE A 91 7.90 1.12 9.17
C ILE A 91 7.57 2.52 9.70
N LEU A 92 8.61 3.36 9.76
CA LEU A 92 8.52 4.74 10.23
C LEU A 92 8.74 5.71 9.08
N GLY A 93 8.29 6.96 9.25
CA GLY A 93 8.44 8.02 8.24
C GLY A 93 7.34 8.04 7.18
N TYR A 94 6.36 7.14 7.28
CA TYR A 94 5.16 7.18 6.46
C TYR A 94 4.20 8.27 6.99
N PRO A 95 3.34 8.84 6.12
CA PRO A 95 2.38 9.87 6.53
C PRO A 95 1.17 9.27 7.27
N THR A 96 1.38 8.58 8.39
CA THR A 96 0.35 7.82 9.13
C THR A 96 -0.81 8.69 9.62
N ASP A 97 -0.57 9.94 10.00
CA ASP A 97 -1.62 10.91 10.37
C ASP A 97 -2.57 11.26 9.21
N LYS A 98 -2.07 11.22 7.97
CA LYS A 98 -2.90 11.45 6.77
C LYS A 98 -3.65 10.17 6.40
N LEU A 99 -2.98 9.02 6.50
CA LEU A 99 -3.58 7.72 6.25
C LEU A 99 -4.75 7.47 7.21
N THR A 100 -4.54 7.63 8.52
CA THR A 100 -5.58 7.38 9.53
C THR A 100 -6.85 8.19 9.25
N ARG A 101 -6.72 9.50 8.97
CA ARG A 101 -7.86 10.38 8.64
C ARG A 101 -8.64 10.01 7.38
N GLN A 102 -8.07 9.19 6.50
CA GLN A 102 -8.73 8.74 5.26
C GLN A 102 -9.23 7.30 5.34
N LEU A 103 -8.78 6.55 6.34
CA LEU A 103 -9.16 5.17 6.59
C LEU A 103 -10.31 5.07 7.62
N ASP A 104 -10.54 6.14 8.39
CA ASP A 104 -11.74 6.36 9.22
C ASP A 104 -12.99 6.69 8.37
#